data_AF-X1EVN5-F1
#
_entry.id   AF-X1EVN5-F1
#
_cell.length_a   1.000
_cell.length_b   1.000
_cell.length_c   1.000
_cell.angle_alpha   90.00
_cell.angle_beta   90.00
_cell.angle_gamma   90.00
#
_symmetry.space_group_name_H-M   'P 1'
#
loop_
_entity.id
_entity.type
_entity.pdbx_description
1 polymer ?
#
loop_
_entity_poly.entity_id
_entity_poly.type
_entity_poly.pdbx_seq_one_letter_code
_entity_poly.pdbx_strand_id
1 'polypeptide(L)'
;GPGEQAENMVLFTEKYNKQSGESATRDLTRSMIERAYDIGYIQRDQAIEYLDGMGYDTDEVTFIIGFIDADRALSSGGDWLTLLKNQLTTGLRTREEIEQKLADLGFDGQAVTHYADLFAAWAEEPTKTPSKTDVKSWLAAEVISEVGARELLKNMGHTQEHIDNYITTWAGGPARYEEWREKQIEIEERLRSG
;
A
#
# COMPACT_ATOMS: atom_id res chain seq x y z
N GLY A 1 34.30 49.92 3.13
CA GLY A 1 35.77 49.87 3.36
C GLY A 1 36.11 48.90 4.49
N PRO A 2 37.39 48.56 4.79
CA PRO A 2 37.74 47.52 5.78
C PRO A 2 37.19 47.74 7.21
N GLY A 3 36.77 48.96 7.56
CA GLY A 3 36.11 49.27 8.85
C GLY A 3 34.62 48.91 8.91
N GLU A 4 33.93 48.79 7.78
CA GLU A 4 32.47 48.59 7.69
C GLU A 4 32.09 47.10 7.87
N GLN A 5 33.00 46.19 7.51
CA GLN A 5 32.85 44.74 7.78
C GLN A 5 33.13 44.40 9.26
N ALA A 6 33.94 45.20 9.95
CA ALA A 6 34.19 45.05 11.38
C ALA A 6 33.00 45.54 12.22
N GLU A 7 32.35 46.64 11.81
CA GLU A 7 31.16 47.17 12.50
C GLU A 7 29.93 46.26 12.34
N ASN A 8 29.74 45.63 11.18
CA ASN A 8 28.67 44.63 10.98
C ASN A 8 28.91 43.33 11.76
N MET A 9 30.17 42.94 11.98
CA MET A 9 30.54 41.78 12.81
C MET A 9 30.32 42.04 14.32
N VAL A 10 30.53 43.27 14.78
CA VAL A 10 30.31 43.64 16.19
C VAL A 10 28.81 43.75 16.50
N LEU A 11 27.99 44.30 15.60
CA LEU A 11 26.53 44.30 15.71
C LEU A 11 25.93 42.87 15.64
N PHE A 12 26.53 41.96 14.90
CA PHE A 12 26.13 40.55 14.86
C PHE A 12 26.45 39.83 16.19
N THR A 13 27.56 40.18 16.85
CA THR A 13 27.98 39.57 18.11
C THR A 13 27.19 40.11 19.32
N GLU A 14 26.81 41.39 19.33
CA GLU A 14 25.92 41.94 20.38
C GLU A 14 24.48 41.44 20.27
N LYS A 15 23.99 41.12 19.05
CA LYS A 15 22.69 40.47 18.86
C LYS A 15 22.70 38.99 19.25
N TYR A 16 23.87 38.36 19.24
CA TYR A 16 24.06 36.95 19.62
C TYR A 16 24.33 36.77 21.14
N ASN A 17 24.83 37.81 21.83
CA ASN A 17 25.19 37.74 23.25
C ASN A 17 24.27 38.52 24.22
N LYS A 18 23.21 39.18 23.74
CA LYS A 18 22.10 39.59 24.60
C LYS A 18 21.21 38.38 24.93
N GLN A 19 21.73 37.58 25.85
CA GLN A 19 21.01 37.18 27.04
C GLN A 19 19.59 36.65 26.80
N SER A 20 19.46 35.34 26.65
CA SER A 20 19.07 34.49 27.78
C SER A 20 17.69 34.84 28.36
N GLY A 21 16.68 34.10 27.88
CA GLY A 21 15.34 34.05 28.46
C GLY A 21 14.24 34.34 27.44
N GLU A 22 13.50 33.29 27.06
CA GLU A 22 12.30 33.30 26.19
C GLU A 22 12.54 33.14 24.68
N SER A 23 11.90 32.10 24.14
CA SER A 23 11.91 31.62 22.74
C SER A 23 13.19 30.93 22.26
N ALA A 24 13.43 29.71 22.78
CA ALA A 24 14.14 28.69 22.02
C ALA A 24 13.29 28.32 20.79
N THR A 25 13.35 29.12 19.73
CA THR A 25 12.99 28.65 18.39
C THR A 25 13.98 27.53 18.09
N ARG A 26 13.51 26.29 18.25
CA ARG A 26 14.26 25.11 17.84
C ARG A 26 14.58 25.29 16.36
N ASP A 27 15.86 25.48 16.05
CA ASP A 27 16.32 25.43 14.67
C ASP A 27 15.90 24.09 14.07
N LEU A 28 15.47 24.11 12.81
CA LEU A 28 15.15 22.89 12.09
C LEU A 28 16.36 21.96 12.14
N THR A 29 16.15 20.65 12.28
CA THR A 29 17.26 19.71 12.11
C THR A 29 17.44 19.41 10.62
N ARG A 30 18.64 18.98 10.22
CA ARG A 30 18.90 18.50 8.85
C ARG A 30 17.80 17.55 8.36
N SER A 31 17.47 16.52 9.16
CA SER A 31 16.44 15.54 8.81
C SER A 31 15.03 16.14 8.66
N MET A 32 14.70 17.24 9.36
CA MET A 32 13.44 17.95 9.17
C MET A 32 13.40 18.70 7.83
N ILE A 33 14.52 19.31 7.41
CA ILE A 33 14.64 19.98 6.11
C ILE A 33 14.55 18.96 4.98
N GLU A 34 15.32 17.87 5.07
CA GLU A 34 15.30 16.78 4.09
C GLU A 34 13.88 16.21 3.93
N ARG A 35 13.20 15.94 5.05
CA ARG A 35 11.81 15.44 5.02
C ARG A 35 10.83 16.48 4.48
N ALA A 36 10.96 17.75 4.84
CA ALA A 36 10.11 18.82 4.33
C ALA A 36 10.29 18.99 2.80
N TYR A 37 11.51 18.84 2.31
CA TYR A 37 11.80 18.84 0.87
C TYR A 37 11.20 17.61 0.19
N ASP A 38 11.43 16.41 0.74
CA ASP A 38 10.94 15.11 0.26
C ASP A 38 9.41 15.02 0.15
N ILE A 39 8.66 15.69 1.04
CA ILE A 39 7.19 15.76 0.95
C ILE A 39 6.69 16.98 0.16
N GLY A 40 7.58 17.87 -0.28
CA GLY A 40 7.25 19.04 -1.11
C GLY A 40 6.70 20.22 -0.33
N TYR A 41 6.87 20.22 1.00
CA TYR A 41 6.49 21.33 1.87
C TYR A 41 7.39 22.56 1.68
N ILE A 42 8.66 22.33 1.32
CA ILE A 42 9.60 23.38 0.89
C ILE A 42 10.12 23.07 -0.52
N GLN A 43 10.47 24.12 -1.25
CA GLN A 43 11.02 24.03 -2.61
C GLN A 43 12.52 23.73 -2.57
N ARG A 44 13.08 23.28 -3.71
CA ARG A 44 14.51 22.94 -3.84
C ARG A 44 15.42 24.07 -3.36
N ASP A 45 15.17 25.29 -3.83
CA ASP A 45 16.00 26.45 -3.52
C ASP A 45 15.96 26.78 -2.01
N GLN A 46 14.81 26.57 -1.36
CA GLN A 46 14.66 26.75 0.09
C GLN A 46 15.39 25.65 0.88
N ALA A 47 15.36 24.41 0.40
CA ALA A 47 16.12 23.32 1.00
C ALA A 47 17.63 23.55 0.89
N ILE A 48 18.10 24.06 -0.26
CA ILE A 48 19.49 24.48 -0.48
C ILE A 48 19.88 25.58 0.51
N GLU A 49 19.07 26.65 0.62
CA GLU A 49 19.32 27.78 1.52
C GLU A 49 19.40 27.33 2.99
N TYR A 50 18.50 26.43 3.42
CA TYR A 50 18.51 25.93 4.79
C TYR A 50 19.69 25.02 5.11
N LEU A 51 20.15 24.22 4.14
CA LEU A 51 21.33 23.37 4.33
C LEU A 51 22.62 24.20 4.27
N ASP A 52 22.73 25.18 3.38
CA ASP A 52 23.85 26.13 3.35
C ASP A 52 23.93 26.95 4.65
N GLY A 53 22.78 27.40 5.17
CA GLY A 53 22.69 28.07 6.46
C GLY A 53 23.08 27.22 7.67
N MET A 54 23.14 25.89 7.52
CA MET A 54 23.67 24.96 8.52
C MET A 54 25.18 24.71 8.41
N GLY A 55 25.82 25.27 7.38
CA GLY A 55 27.25 25.13 7.13
C GLY A 55 27.63 23.89 6.31
N TYR A 56 26.67 23.26 5.61
CA TYR A 56 26.99 22.26 4.59
C TYR A 56 27.59 22.96 3.38
N ASP A 57 28.64 22.37 2.80
CA ASP A 57 29.24 22.95 1.59
C ASP A 57 28.39 22.67 0.33
N THR A 58 28.70 23.37 -0.76
CA THR A 58 27.93 23.28 -2.01
C THR A 58 27.89 21.85 -2.58
N ASP A 59 28.95 21.07 -2.43
CA ASP A 59 29.03 19.70 -2.95
C ASP A 59 28.16 18.77 -2.10
N GLU A 60 28.20 18.93 -0.77
CA GLU A 60 27.36 18.20 0.18
C GLU A 60 25.86 18.50 -0.04
N VAL A 61 25.50 19.77 -0.19
CA VAL A 61 24.11 20.18 -0.48
C VAL A 61 23.64 19.59 -1.80
N THR A 62 24.47 19.64 -2.84
CA THR A 62 24.14 19.07 -4.16
C THR A 62 23.91 17.56 -4.07
N PHE A 63 24.75 16.85 -3.31
CA PHE A 63 24.60 15.42 -3.08
C PHE A 63 23.31 15.09 -2.33
N ILE A 64 23.03 15.77 -1.21
CA ILE A 64 21.85 15.53 -0.37
C ILE A 64 20.56 15.75 -1.17
N ILE A 65 20.46 16.89 -1.86
CA ILE A 65 19.28 17.23 -2.67
C ILE A 65 19.13 16.24 -3.82
N GLY A 66 20.21 15.92 -4.53
CA GLY A 66 20.19 14.96 -5.63
C GLY A 66 19.79 13.54 -5.19
N PHE A 67 20.21 13.12 -4.00
CA PHE A 67 19.78 11.84 -3.40
C PHE A 67 18.29 11.83 -3.12
N ILE A 68 17.74 12.90 -2.51
CA ILE A 68 16.31 13.00 -2.23
C ILE A 68 15.50 13.05 -3.53
N ASP A 69 15.98 13.73 -4.57
CA ASP A 69 15.32 13.74 -5.88
C ASP A 69 15.26 12.33 -6.50
N ALA A 70 16.37 11.60 -6.44
CA ALA A 70 16.45 10.24 -6.93
C ALA A 70 15.55 9.30 -6.12
N ASP A 71 15.53 9.44 -4.79
CA ASP A 71 14.66 8.68 -3.91
C ASP A 71 13.18 8.99 -4.19
N ARG A 72 12.79 10.26 -4.36
CA ARG A 72 11.42 10.63 -4.76
C ARG A 72 11.03 10.03 -6.10
N ALA A 73 11.94 10.01 -7.07
CA ALA A 73 11.69 9.37 -8.35
C ALA A 73 11.46 7.85 -8.20
N LEU A 74 12.20 7.19 -7.30
CA LEU A 74 12.09 5.75 -7.02
C LEU A 74 10.88 5.40 -6.14
N SER A 75 10.66 6.13 -5.04
CA SER A 75 9.59 5.97 -4.06
C SER A 75 8.22 6.35 -4.64
N SER A 76 8.13 7.41 -5.45
CA SER A 76 6.91 7.72 -6.22
C SER A 76 6.65 6.63 -7.27
N GLY A 77 7.70 6.09 -7.89
CA GLY A 77 7.60 4.97 -8.82
C GLY A 77 6.95 3.75 -8.19
N GLY A 78 7.34 3.36 -6.97
CA GLY A 78 6.78 2.20 -6.27
C GLY A 78 5.27 2.28 -5.99
N ASP A 79 4.79 3.45 -5.53
CA ASP A 79 3.38 3.68 -5.25
C ASP A 79 2.54 3.73 -6.53
N TRP A 80 3.05 4.38 -7.59
CA TRP A 80 2.39 4.40 -8.90
C TRP A 80 2.36 3.02 -9.56
N LEU A 81 3.45 2.25 -9.50
CA LEU A 81 3.49 0.89 -10.03
C LEU A 81 2.49 -0.03 -9.30
N THR A 82 2.36 0.11 -7.98
CA THR A 82 1.38 -0.63 -7.18
C THR A 82 -0.05 -0.25 -7.57
N LEU A 83 -0.34 1.04 -7.76
CA LEU A 83 -1.63 1.51 -8.21
C LEU A 83 -1.96 0.99 -9.61
N LEU A 84 -1.04 1.12 -10.56
CA LEU A 84 -1.21 0.71 -11.97
C LEU A 84 -1.40 -0.80 -12.09
N LYS A 85 -0.62 -1.60 -11.34
CA LYS A 85 -0.86 -3.04 -11.16
C LYS A 85 -2.31 -3.31 -10.74
N ASN A 86 -2.77 -2.65 -9.68
CA ASN A 86 -4.10 -2.91 -9.15
C ASN A 86 -5.19 -2.50 -10.15
N GLN A 87 -5.00 -1.41 -10.89
CA GLN A 87 -5.95 -0.95 -11.91
C GLN A 87 -6.05 -1.93 -13.07
N LEU A 88 -4.93 -2.53 -13.52
CA LEU A 88 -4.96 -3.54 -14.56
C LEU A 88 -5.57 -4.86 -14.07
N THR A 89 -5.16 -5.34 -12.89
CA THR A 89 -5.66 -6.61 -12.32
C THR A 89 -7.14 -6.56 -11.92
N THR A 90 -7.69 -5.37 -11.65
CA THR A 90 -9.14 -5.18 -11.41
C THR A 90 -9.92 -4.86 -12.68
N GLY A 91 -9.26 -4.75 -13.84
CA GLY A 91 -9.89 -4.39 -15.11
C GLY A 91 -10.35 -2.93 -15.21
N LEU A 92 -9.90 -2.04 -14.29
CA LEU A 92 -10.22 -0.62 -14.32
C LEU A 92 -9.49 0.11 -15.47
N ARG A 93 -8.33 -0.40 -15.88
CA ARG A 93 -7.58 0.06 -17.05
C ARG A 93 -7.15 -1.13 -17.90
N THR A 94 -7.03 -0.88 -19.20
CA THR A 94 -6.44 -1.78 -20.19
C THR A 94 -4.92 -1.71 -20.18
N ARG A 95 -4.26 -2.70 -20.78
CA ARG A 95 -2.79 -2.71 -20.91
C ARG A 95 -2.28 -1.46 -21.62
N GLU A 96 -2.92 -1.06 -22.71
CA GLU A 96 -2.56 0.12 -23.50
C GLU A 96 -2.64 1.41 -22.67
N GLU A 97 -3.64 1.53 -21.80
CA GLU A 97 -3.78 2.68 -20.88
C GLU A 97 -2.73 2.70 -19.78
N ILE A 98 -2.22 1.53 -19.36
CA ILE A 98 -1.09 1.42 -18.43
C ILE A 98 0.21 1.82 -19.12
N GLU A 99 0.45 1.36 -20.34
CA GLU A 99 1.63 1.71 -21.13
C GLU A 99 1.73 3.22 -21.33
N GLN A 100 0.63 3.86 -21.73
CA GLN A 100 0.56 5.32 -21.86
C GLN A 100 0.83 6.02 -20.53
N LYS A 101 0.26 5.53 -19.43
CA LYS A 101 0.43 6.17 -18.12
C LYS A 101 1.85 6.05 -17.58
N LEU A 102 2.53 4.93 -17.82
CA LEU A 102 3.95 4.76 -17.47
C LEU A 102 4.84 5.70 -18.29
N ALA A 103 4.57 5.86 -19.59
CA ALA A 103 5.28 6.83 -20.43
C ALA A 103 5.06 8.27 -19.94
N ASP A 104 3.83 8.64 -19.58
CA ASP A 104 3.50 9.97 -19.04
C ASP A 104 4.20 10.24 -17.68
N LEU A 105 4.49 9.19 -16.91
CA LEU A 105 5.23 9.26 -15.64
C LEU A 105 6.76 9.32 -15.86
N GLY A 106 7.23 9.29 -17.11
CA GLY A 106 8.64 9.42 -17.46
C GLY A 106 9.44 8.13 -17.49
N PHE A 107 8.77 6.96 -17.44
CA PHE A 107 9.44 5.67 -17.64
C PHE A 107 9.90 5.55 -19.11
N ASP A 108 11.10 5.00 -19.32
CA ASP A 108 11.61 4.73 -20.66
C ASP A 108 10.87 3.54 -21.33
N GLY A 109 11.00 3.40 -22.64
CA GLY A 109 10.26 2.39 -23.41
C GLY A 109 10.54 0.94 -23.01
N GLN A 110 11.74 0.62 -22.51
CA GLN A 110 12.04 -0.72 -22.00
C GLN A 110 11.32 -0.97 -20.67
N ALA A 111 11.35 0.02 -19.77
CA ALA A 111 10.66 -0.04 -18.49
C ALA A 111 9.13 -0.10 -18.66
N VAL A 112 8.57 0.70 -19.57
CA VAL A 112 7.13 0.67 -19.93
C VAL A 112 6.72 -0.74 -20.36
N THR A 113 7.46 -1.32 -21.30
CA THR A 113 7.17 -2.67 -21.82
C THR A 113 7.27 -3.71 -20.69
N HIS A 114 8.34 -3.65 -19.90
CA HIS A 114 8.57 -4.59 -18.79
C HIS A 114 7.42 -4.59 -17.77
N TYR A 115 6.99 -3.40 -17.31
CA TYR A 115 5.93 -3.30 -16.31
C TYR A 115 4.56 -3.62 -16.88
N ALA A 116 4.26 -3.24 -18.12
CA ALA A 116 3.00 -3.60 -18.77
C ALA A 116 2.84 -5.12 -18.92
N ASP A 117 3.90 -5.81 -19.37
CA ASP A 117 3.90 -7.27 -19.48
C ASP A 117 3.77 -7.94 -18.09
N LEU A 118 4.52 -7.45 -17.10
CA LEU A 118 4.46 -7.97 -15.73
C LEU A 118 3.06 -7.83 -15.12
N PHE A 119 2.41 -6.68 -15.31
CA PHE A 119 1.07 -6.46 -14.78
C PHE A 119 0.01 -7.27 -15.53
N ALA A 120 0.15 -7.43 -16.85
CA ALA A 120 -0.74 -8.25 -17.65
C ALA A 120 -0.68 -9.72 -17.22
N ALA A 121 0.53 -10.25 -16.96
CA ALA A 121 0.70 -11.58 -16.40
C ALA A 121 -0.02 -11.76 -15.06
N TRP A 122 0.04 -10.75 -14.17
CA TRP A 122 -0.71 -10.77 -12.91
C TRP A 122 -2.22 -10.61 -13.07
N ALA A 123 -2.70 -10.01 -14.17
CA ALA A 123 -4.12 -9.93 -14.48
C ALA A 123 -4.64 -11.23 -15.10
N GLU A 124 -3.78 -11.97 -15.81
CA GLU A 124 -4.05 -13.31 -16.33
C GLU A 124 -3.95 -14.40 -15.25
N GLU A 125 -3.21 -14.16 -14.15
CA GLU A 125 -3.28 -15.00 -12.95
C GLU A 125 -4.74 -15.00 -12.45
N PRO A 126 -5.39 -16.18 -12.31
CA PRO A 126 -6.81 -16.27 -11.97
C PRO A 126 -7.14 -15.39 -10.77
N THR A 127 -7.95 -14.36 -11.03
CA THR A 127 -8.44 -13.39 -10.05
C THR A 127 -8.80 -14.11 -8.76
N LYS A 128 -8.07 -13.76 -7.68
CA LYS A 128 -8.23 -14.23 -6.30
C LYS A 128 -9.37 -15.22 -6.14
N THR A 129 -9.02 -16.51 -6.07
CA THR A 129 -9.94 -17.56 -5.65
C THR A 129 -10.72 -17.03 -4.45
N PRO A 130 -12.06 -17.04 -4.46
CA PRO A 130 -12.84 -16.52 -3.35
C PRO A 130 -12.31 -17.09 -2.05
N SER A 131 -12.15 -16.25 -1.02
CA SER A 131 -11.72 -16.77 0.26
C SER A 131 -12.83 -17.60 0.88
N LYS A 132 -12.47 -18.49 1.79
CA LYS A 132 -13.44 -19.21 2.63
C LYS A 132 -14.46 -18.28 3.29
N THR A 133 -14.06 -17.06 3.64
CA THR A 133 -14.94 -16.02 4.22
C THR A 133 -15.93 -15.45 3.21
N ASP A 134 -15.52 -15.32 1.94
CA ASP A 134 -16.41 -14.89 0.85
C ASP A 134 -17.48 -15.96 0.61
N VAL A 135 -17.08 -17.24 0.53
CA VAL A 135 -18.03 -18.37 0.38
C VAL A 135 -19.02 -18.42 1.53
N LYS A 136 -18.56 -18.25 2.78
CA LYS A 136 -19.45 -18.17 3.96
C LYS A 136 -20.47 -17.05 3.82
N SER A 137 -20.02 -15.87 3.42
CA SER A 137 -20.86 -14.68 3.31
C SER A 137 -21.89 -14.83 2.18
N TRP A 138 -21.49 -15.38 1.04
CA TRP A 138 -22.38 -15.65 -0.09
C TRP A 138 -23.40 -16.75 0.22
N LEU A 139 -23.01 -17.79 0.95
CA LEU A 139 -23.93 -18.84 1.39
C LEU A 139 -24.95 -18.28 2.39
N ALA A 140 -24.51 -17.47 3.35
CA ALA A 140 -25.38 -16.84 4.34
C ALA A 140 -26.34 -15.80 3.72
N ALA A 141 -25.91 -15.13 2.66
CA ALA A 141 -26.72 -14.19 1.89
C ALA A 141 -27.57 -14.87 0.79
N GLU A 142 -27.58 -16.21 0.72
CA GLU A 142 -28.28 -17.02 -0.30
C GLU A 142 -27.90 -16.67 -1.75
N VAL A 143 -26.75 -16.04 -1.95
CA VAL A 143 -26.19 -15.69 -3.28
C VAL A 143 -25.68 -16.93 -4.00
N ILE A 144 -25.22 -17.94 -3.23
CA ILE A 144 -24.80 -19.25 -3.73
C ILE A 144 -25.54 -20.34 -2.96
N SER A 145 -25.75 -21.49 -3.61
CA SER A 145 -26.33 -22.68 -2.97
C SER A 145 -25.31 -23.42 -2.13
N GLU A 146 -25.76 -24.32 -1.25
CA GLU A 146 -24.88 -25.25 -0.55
C GLU A 146 -24.00 -26.06 -1.52
N VAL A 147 -24.57 -26.53 -2.63
CA VAL A 147 -23.84 -27.26 -3.69
C VAL A 147 -22.75 -26.36 -4.29
N GLY A 148 -23.07 -25.11 -4.61
CA GLY A 148 -22.09 -24.14 -5.11
C GLY A 148 -21.00 -23.81 -4.09
N ALA A 149 -21.35 -23.69 -2.80
CA ALA A 149 -20.38 -23.48 -1.72
C ALA A 149 -19.44 -24.69 -1.57
N ARG A 150 -19.96 -25.92 -1.68
CA ARG A 150 -19.17 -27.16 -1.63
C ARG A 150 -18.19 -27.26 -2.80
N GLU A 151 -18.62 -26.93 -4.01
CA GLU A 151 -17.75 -26.91 -5.21
C GLU A 151 -16.64 -25.87 -5.08
N LEU A 152 -16.95 -24.66 -4.61
CA LEU A 152 -15.98 -23.62 -4.36
C LEU A 152 -14.94 -24.06 -3.31
N LEU A 153 -15.37 -24.63 -2.18
CA LEU A 153 -14.45 -25.11 -1.15
C LEU A 153 -13.60 -26.31 -1.61
N LYS A 154 -14.15 -27.18 -2.45
CA LYS A 154 -13.41 -28.28 -3.08
C LYS A 154 -12.34 -27.76 -4.03
N ASN A 155 -12.66 -26.75 -4.86
CA ASN A 155 -11.72 -26.11 -5.76
C ASN A 155 -10.62 -25.34 -5.02
N MET A 156 -10.88 -24.92 -3.77
CA MET A 156 -9.88 -24.37 -2.84
C MET A 156 -9.00 -25.44 -2.16
N GLY A 157 -9.25 -26.74 -2.41
CA GLY A 157 -8.46 -27.84 -1.87
C GLY A 157 -8.90 -28.34 -0.48
N HIS A 158 -10.09 -27.96 0.00
CA HIS A 158 -10.61 -28.50 1.25
C HIS A 158 -11.03 -29.97 1.10
N THR A 159 -10.75 -30.78 2.14
CA THR A 159 -11.22 -32.16 2.22
C THR A 159 -12.74 -32.18 2.41
N GLN A 160 -13.37 -33.28 1.99
CA GLN A 160 -14.82 -33.48 2.15
C GLN A 160 -15.28 -33.25 3.60
N GLU A 161 -14.52 -33.78 4.57
CA GLU A 161 -14.76 -33.60 6.00
C GLU A 161 -14.74 -32.11 6.43
N HIS A 162 -13.75 -31.34 5.97
CA HIS A 162 -13.69 -29.90 6.27
C HIS A 162 -14.84 -29.12 5.62
N ILE A 163 -15.23 -29.51 4.40
CA ILE A 163 -16.37 -28.91 3.70
C ILE A 163 -17.66 -29.16 4.50
N ASP A 164 -17.90 -30.40 4.93
CA ASP A 164 -19.08 -30.76 5.74
C ASP A 164 -19.11 -29.97 7.05
N ASN A 165 -17.96 -29.82 7.71
CA ASN A 165 -17.84 -29.02 8.92
C ASN A 165 -18.12 -27.53 8.66
N TYR A 166 -17.62 -26.96 7.56
CA TYR A 166 -17.88 -25.56 7.22
C TYR A 166 -19.34 -25.30 6.90
N ILE A 167 -19.95 -26.13 6.05
CA ILE A 167 -21.37 -26.02 5.70
C ILE A 167 -22.24 -26.14 6.96
N THR A 168 -21.98 -27.14 7.81
CA THR A 168 -22.71 -27.34 9.07
C THR A 168 -22.57 -26.13 10.01
N THR A 169 -21.38 -25.56 10.12
CA THR A 169 -21.08 -24.45 11.03
C THR A 169 -21.64 -23.11 10.53
N TRP A 170 -21.63 -22.90 9.21
CA TRP A 170 -22.13 -21.65 8.60
C TRP A 170 -23.64 -21.60 8.50
N ALA A 171 -24.28 -22.77 8.53
CA ALA A 171 -25.73 -22.92 8.47
C ALA A 171 -26.46 -22.73 9.82
N GLY A 172 -25.81 -22.25 10.89
CA GLY A 172 -26.45 -22.12 12.21
C GLY A 172 -27.83 -21.45 12.13
N GLY A 173 -28.92 -22.03 12.65
CA GLY A 173 -28.95 -22.54 14.01
C GLY A 173 -29.08 -24.06 14.25
N PRO A 174 -28.60 -24.53 15.43
CA PRO A 174 -28.50 -25.94 15.86
C PRO A 174 -29.79 -26.77 15.82
N ALA A 175 -30.97 -26.14 15.87
CA ALA A 175 -32.25 -26.83 15.81
C ALA A 175 -32.44 -27.63 14.50
N ARG A 176 -31.91 -27.14 13.37
CA ARG A 176 -32.00 -27.83 12.08
C ARG A 176 -31.08 -29.04 11.95
N TYR A 177 -29.96 -29.03 12.67
CA TYR A 177 -29.02 -30.14 12.64
C TYR A 177 -29.51 -31.32 13.48
N GLU A 178 -30.12 -31.05 14.64
CA GLU A 178 -30.78 -32.06 15.47
C GLU A 178 -31.98 -32.71 14.75
N GLU A 179 -32.86 -31.92 14.11
CA GLU A 179 -33.99 -32.43 13.31
C GLU A 179 -33.54 -33.29 12.12
N TRP A 180 -32.46 -32.90 11.46
CA TRP A 180 -31.91 -33.64 10.32
C TRP A 180 -31.26 -34.95 10.76
N ARG A 181 -30.55 -34.95 11.89
CA ARG A 181 -29.90 -36.12 12.47
C ARG A 181 -30.91 -37.15 12.98
N GLU A 182 -31.99 -36.72 13.65
CA GLU A 182 -33.06 -37.63 14.12
C GLU A 182 -33.80 -38.31 12.96
N LYS A 183 -34.11 -37.58 11.87
CA LYS A 183 -34.74 -38.16 10.67
C LYS A 183 -33.88 -39.21 9.97
N GLN A 184 -32.57 -39.04 9.96
CA GLN A 184 -31.67 -40.02 9.33
C GLN A 184 -31.65 -41.34 10.11
N ILE A 185 -31.67 -41.28 11.44
CA ILE A 185 -31.73 -42.46 12.31
C ILE A 185 -33.05 -43.22 12.11
N GLU A 186 -34.18 -42.51 12.04
CA GLU A 186 -35.51 -43.12 11.82
C GLU A 186 -35.63 -43.82 10.45
N ILE A 187 -35.08 -43.23 9.40
CA ILE A 187 -35.08 -43.81 8.04
C ILE A 187 -34.25 -45.09 8.01
N GLU A 188 -33.09 -45.09 8.65
CA GLU A 188 -32.22 -46.27 8.74
C GLU A 188 -32.87 -47.41 9.53
N GLU A 189 -33.57 -47.12 10.63
CA GLU A 189 -34.32 -48.12 11.39
C GLU A 189 -35.48 -48.72 10.59
N ARG A 190 -36.20 -47.90 9.81
CA ARG A 190 -37.32 -48.37 8.98
C ARG A 190 -36.88 -49.26 7.82
N LEU A 191 -35.70 -49.00 7.26
CA LEU A 191 -35.08 -49.82 6.22
C LEU A 191 -34.48 -51.13 6.77
N ARG A 192 -34.26 -51.21 8.08
CA ARG A 192 -33.75 -52.40 8.77
C ARG A 192 -34.86 -53.33 9.29
N SER A 193 -36.10 -52.85 9.34
CA SER A 193 -37.25 -53.51 9.98
C SER A 193 -38.29 -54.06 8.99
N GLY A 194 -38.11 -53.86 7.69
CA GLY A 194 -38.98 -54.38 6.61
C GLY A 194 -38.17 -55.16 5.59
#